data_AF-A0A496PRR3-F1
#
_entry.id   AF-A0A496PRR3-F1
#
_cell.length_a   1.000
_cell.length_b   1.000
_cell.length_c   1.000
_cell.angle_alpha   90.00
_cell.angle_beta   90.00
_cell.angle_gamma   90.00
#
_symmetry.space_group_name_H-M   'P 1'
#
loop_
_entity.id
_entity.type
_entity.pdbx_description
1 polymer ?
#
loop_
_entity_poly.entity_id
_entity_poly.type
_entity_poly.pdbx_seq_one_letter_code
_entity_poly.pdbx_strand_id
1 'polypeptide(L)'
;MDSNTILIISFTIYTAAIIGVGLYSSRKRKKTEEDFILANRELGPFVSALSASASAESGWVMLGLVGEAYLFGLSAFWIVPGIAAGYLFNWFVIAERLRKESLNLGASTLPQYFDYRFGGNSALL
;
A
#
# COMPACT_ATOMS: atom_id res chain seq x y z
N MET A 1 29.67 4.30 -23.64
CA MET A 1 29.18 5.02 -22.45
C MET A 1 29.62 4.22 -21.24
N ASP A 2 30.27 4.87 -20.29
CA ASP A 2 30.75 4.20 -19.07
C ASP A 2 29.56 3.78 -18.19
N SER A 3 29.71 2.67 -17.46
CA SER A 3 28.65 2.13 -16.59
C SER A 3 28.15 3.15 -15.57
N ASN A 4 29.03 3.99 -15.03
CA ASN A 4 28.66 5.07 -14.10
C ASN A 4 27.76 6.12 -14.76
N THR A 5 28.04 6.47 -16.01
CA THR A 5 27.23 7.43 -16.77
C THR A 5 25.83 6.88 -17.02
N ILE A 6 25.72 5.58 -17.34
CA ILE A 6 24.42 4.91 -17.52
C ILE A 6 23.63 4.93 -16.20
N LEU A 7 24.26 4.58 -15.07
CA LEU A 7 23.60 4.58 -13.75
C LEU A 7 23.05 5.95 -13.37
N ILE A 8 23.85 7.01 -13.52
CA ILE A 8 23.45 8.37 -13.18
C ILE A 8 22.27 8.82 -14.05
N ILE A 9 22.31 8.53 -15.35
CA ILE A 9 21.23 8.89 -16.27
C ILE A 9 19.94 8.14 -15.89
N SER A 10 20.00 6.82 -15.71
CA SER A 10 18.83 6.01 -15.34
C SER A 10 18.22 6.46 -14.01
N PHE A 11 19.05 6.71 -13.00
CA PHE A 11 18.59 7.19 -11.70
C PHE A 11 17.92 8.57 -11.79
N THR A 12 18.52 9.48 -12.55
CA THR A 12 18.00 10.84 -12.74
C THR A 12 16.66 10.81 -13.47
N ILE A 13 16.54 10.04 -14.56
CA ILE A 13 15.30 9.91 -15.32
C ILE A 13 14.19 9.31 -14.45
N TYR A 14 14.49 8.22 -13.72
CA TYR A 14 13.53 7.58 -12.83
C TYR A 14 13.04 8.53 -11.72
N THR A 15 13.97 9.24 -11.07
CA THR A 15 13.64 10.20 -10.02
C THR A 15 12.80 11.34 -10.57
N ALA A 16 13.18 11.91 -11.71
CA ALA A 16 12.43 12.97 -12.37
C ALA A 16 11.01 12.51 -12.77
N ALA A 17 10.85 11.26 -13.23
CA ALA A 17 9.56 10.69 -13.54
C ALA A 17 8.65 10.59 -12.30
N ILE A 18 9.16 10.09 -11.17
CA ILE A 18 8.39 10.02 -9.92
C ILE A 18 7.97 11.41 -9.46
N ILE A 19 8.90 12.37 -9.46
CA ILE A 19 8.59 13.76 -9.09
C ILE A 19 7.53 14.34 -10.04
N GLY A 20 7.64 14.06 -11.34
CA GLY A 20 6.66 14.47 -12.34
C GLY A 20 5.26 13.95 -12.05
N VAL A 21 5.13 12.65 -11.72
CA VAL A 21 3.85 12.04 -11.31
C VAL A 21 3.31 12.69 -10.03
N GLY A 22 4.15 12.94 -9.04
CA GLY A 22 3.77 13.61 -7.79
C GLY A 22 3.25 15.03 -8.02
N LEU A 23 3.94 15.81 -8.84
CA LEU A 23 3.51 17.17 -9.22
C LEU A 23 2.21 17.16 -10.03
N TYR A 24 2.06 16.23 -10.96
CA TYR A 24 0.84 16.05 -11.73
C TYR A 24 -0.35 15.72 -10.82
N SER A 25 -0.19 14.75 -9.93
CA SER A 25 -1.21 14.34 -8.95
C SER A 25 -1.57 15.50 -8.02
N SER A 26 -0.58 16.25 -7.53
CA SER A 26 -0.79 17.41 -6.66
C SER A 26 -1.63 18.51 -7.34
N ARG A 27 -1.47 18.72 -8.65
CA ARG A 27 -2.28 19.66 -9.44
C ARG A 27 -3.72 19.17 -9.68
N LYS A 28 -3.96 17.86 -9.61
CA LYS A 28 -5.27 17.23 -9.84
C LYS A 28 -6.12 17.07 -8.57
N ARG A 29 -5.52 17.22 -7.39
CA ARG A 29 -6.23 17.17 -6.10
C ARG A 29 -7.30 18.25 -5.98
N LYS A 30 -8.39 17.90 -5.29
CA LYS A 30 -9.53 18.75 -4.92
C LYS A 30 -9.30 19.56 -3.63
N LYS A 31 -8.14 19.42 -2.98
CA LYS A 31 -7.70 20.20 -1.80
C LYS A 31 -8.61 20.06 -0.56
N THR A 32 -9.25 18.91 -0.39
CA THR A 32 -9.96 18.55 0.85
C THR A 32 -9.14 17.55 1.67
N GLU A 33 -9.46 17.39 2.96
CA GLU A 33 -8.77 16.42 3.83
C GLU A 33 -9.01 14.97 3.37
N GLU A 34 -10.25 14.64 2.98
CA GLU A 34 -10.59 13.32 2.42
C GLU A 34 -9.90 13.05 1.07
N ASP A 35 -9.73 14.08 0.24
CA ASP A 35 -8.95 13.99 -0.99
C ASP A 35 -7.47 13.68 -0.73
N PHE A 36 -6.93 14.21 0.37
CA PHE A 36 -5.54 13.94 0.74
C PHE A 36 -5.35 12.54 1.30
N ILE A 37 -6.29 12.05 2.13
CA ILE A 37 -6.16 10.77 2.83
C ILE A 37 -6.62 9.59 1.96
N LEU A 38 -7.72 9.77 1.21
CA LEU A 38 -8.39 8.69 0.47
C LEU A 38 -8.50 8.95 -1.04
N ALA A 39 -7.97 10.06 -1.54
CA ALA A 39 -8.20 10.50 -2.93
C ALA A 39 -9.71 10.52 -3.27
N ASN A 40 -10.54 10.97 -2.32
CA ASN A 40 -12.01 10.97 -2.40
C ASN A 40 -12.62 9.59 -2.74
N ARG A 41 -11.88 8.49 -2.53
CA ARG A 41 -12.29 7.13 -2.91
C ARG A 41 -12.56 6.96 -4.41
N GLU A 42 -11.97 7.84 -5.24
CA GLU A 42 -12.16 7.87 -6.71
C GLU A 42 -11.16 6.98 -7.47
N LEU A 43 -10.13 6.46 -6.78
CA LEU A 43 -9.16 5.57 -7.39
C LEU A 43 -9.82 4.25 -7.83
N GLY A 44 -9.63 3.90 -9.09
CA GLY A 44 -10.11 2.64 -9.64
C GLY A 44 -9.47 1.42 -8.96
N PRO A 45 -10.06 0.22 -9.13
CA PRO A 45 -9.62 -1.01 -8.46
C PRO A 45 -8.17 -1.37 -8.79
N PHE A 46 -7.74 -1.22 -10.04
CA PHE A 46 -6.36 -1.54 -10.46
C PHE A 46 -5.32 -0.62 -9.82
N VAL A 47 -5.56 0.69 -9.82
CA VAL A 47 -4.63 1.67 -9.23
C VAL A 47 -4.54 1.45 -7.72
N SER A 48 -5.68 1.18 -7.06
CA SER A 48 -5.73 0.87 -5.64
C SER A 48 -4.97 -0.42 -5.29
N ALA A 49 -5.13 -1.48 -6.11
CA ALA A 49 -4.41 -2.74 -5.92
C ALA A 49 -2.89 -2.58 -6.10
N LEU A 50 -2.46 -1.90 -7.18
CA LEU A 50 -1.04 -1.62 -7.42
C LEU A 50 -0.42 -0.78 -6.30
N SER A 51 -1.15 0.23 -5.82
CA SER A 51 -0.69 1.06 -4.70
C SER A 51 -0.58 0.25 -3.41
N ALA A 52 -1.54 -0.65 -3.14
CA ALA A 52 -1.49 -1.53 -1.98
C ALA A 52 -0.29 -2.48 -2.06
N SER A 53 -0.05 -3.11 -3.22
CA SER A 53 1.12 -3.96 -3.44
C SER A 53 2.42 -3.19 -3.28
N ALA A 54 2.57 -2.02 -3.93
CA ALA A 54 3.76 -1.19 -3.78
C ALA A 54 4.01 -0.74 -2.33
N SER A 55 2.95 -0.58 -1.53
CA SER A 55 3.06 -0.23 -0.10
C SER A 55 3.44 -1.43 0.78
N ALA A 56 3.06 -2.65 0.37
CA ALA A 56 3.43 -3.87 1.09
C ALA A 56 4.89 -4.25 0.84
N GLU A 57 5.44 -3.92 -0.33
CA GLU A 57 6.82 -4.24 -0.67
C GLU A 57 7.81 -3.28 0.00
N SER A 58 8.74 -3.83 0.77
CA SER A 58 9.82 -3.09 1.43
C SER A 58 11.12 -3.92 1.43
N GLY A 59 12.11 -3.51 2.21
CA GLY A 59 13.36 -4.26 2.39
C GLY A 59 13.17 -5.71 2.85
N TRP A 60 11.98 -6.06 3.37
CA TRP A 60 11.60 -7.44 3.68
C TRP A 60 11.78 -8.42 2.51
N VAL A 61 11.49 -8.01 1.27
CA VAL A 61 11.65 -8.92 0.11
C VAL A 61 13.13 -9.21 -0.15
N MET A 62 13.97 -8.19 -0.07
CA MET A 62 15.39 -8.34 -0.42
C MET A 62 16.22 -8.96 0.71
N LEU A 63 15.91 -8.66 1.97
CA LEU A 63 16.66 -9.17 3.12
C LEU A 63 15.95 -10.34 3.81
N GLY A 64 14.64 -10.24 3.99
CA GLY A 64 13.82 -11.26 4.65
C GLY A 64 13.67 -12.49 3.78
N LEU A 65 13.01 -12.37 2.62
CA LEU A 65 12.73 -13.50 1.75
C LEU A 65 14.02 -14.16 1.21
N VAL A 66 15.02 -13.37 0.79
CA VAL A 66 16.30 -13.91 0.33
C VAL A 66 17.07 -14.59 1.48
N GLY A 67 17.05 -13.99 2.67
CA GLY A 67 17.67 -14.58 3.86
C GLY A 67 17.00 -15.89 4.29
N GLU A 68 15.67 -15.93 4.26
CA GLU A 68 14.88 -17.13 4.52
C GLU A 68 15.19 -18.24 3.50
N ALA A 69 15.23 -17.89 2.21
CA ALA A 69 15.63 -18.82 1.16
C ALA A 69 17.08 -19.31 1.32
N TYR A 70 18.00 -18.47 1.80
CA TYR A 70 19.37 -18.85 2.06
C TYR A 70 19.49 -19.87 3.21
N LEU A 71 18.71 -19.69 4.29
CA LEU A 71 18.76 -20.55 5.47
C LEU A 71 17.97 -21.85 5.30
N PHE A 72 16.80 -21.79 4.68
CA PHE A 72 15.84 -22.89 4.63
C PHE A 72 15.68 -23.49 3.22
N GLY A 73 16.34 -22.93 2.22
CA GLY A 73 16.30 -23.43 0.85
C GLY A 73 14.88 -23.41 0.27
N LEU A 74 14.48 -24.50 -0.37
CA LEU A 74 13.19 -24.61 -1.07
C LEU A 74 11.97 -24.49 -0.15
N SER A 75 12.10 -24.73 1.16
CA SER A 75 10.94 -24.59 2.06
C SER A 75 10.50 -23.15 2.24
N ALA A 76 11.36 -22.15 1.98
CA ALA A 76 10.99 -20.74 1.98
C ALA A 76 9.89 -20.43 0.95
N PHE A 77 9.71 -21.28 -0.06
CA PHE A 77 8.64 -21.11 -1.06
C PHE A 77 7.22 -21.23 -0.48
N TRP A 78 7.06 -21.80 0.72
CA TRP A 78 5.78 -21.84 1.44
C TRP A 78 5.22 -20.46 1.77
N ILE A 79 6.05 -19.42 1.75
CA ILE A 79 5.59 -18.04 1.92
C ILE A 79 4.62 -17.62 0.81
N VAL A 80 4.78 -18.13 -0.42
CA VAL A 80 3.96 -17.75 -1.57
C VAL A 80 2.48 -18.12 -1.35
N PRO A 81 2.12 -19.40 -1.09
CA PRO A 81 0.74 -19.75 -0.79
C PRO A 81 0.26 -19.13 0.53
N GLY A 82 1.13 -18.91 1.52
CA GLY A 82 0.77 -18.24 2.78
C GLY A 82 0.32 -16.80 2.58
N ILE A 83 1.11 -16.02 1.83
CA ILE A 83 0.78 -14.64 1.45
C ILE A 83 -0.47 -14.62 0.58
N ALA A 84 -0.58 -15.50 -0.42
CA ALA A 84 -1.75 -15.59 -1.28
C ALA A 84 -3.03 -15.88 -0.47
N ALA A 85 -2.99 -16.85 0.43
CA ALA A 85 -4.12 -17.18 1.30
C ALA A 85 -4.47 -16.00 2.22
N GLY A 86 -3.48 -15.31 2.79
CA GLY A 86 -3.67 -14.12 3.62
C GLY A 86 -4.35 -12.98 2.86
N TYR A 87 -3.91 -12.69 1.64
CA TYR A 87 -4.54 -11.67 0.77
C TYR A 87 -5.97 -12.05 0.42
N LEU A 88 -6.22 -13.32 0.05
CA LEU A 88 -7.57 -13.80 -0.28
C LEU A 88 -8.48 -13.68 0.93
N PHE A 89 -8.03 -14.11 2.11
CA PHE A 89 -8.79 -13.98 3.35
C PHE A 89 -9.11 -12.51 3.67
N ASN A 90 -8.10 -11.63 3.60
CA ASN A 90 -8.31 -10.20 3.82
C ASN A 90 -9.33 -9.63 2.82
N TRP A 91 -9.23 -10.01 1.54
CA TRP A 91 -10.12 -9.50 0.50
C TRP A 91 -11.57 -9.95 0.70
N PHE A 92 -11.80 -11.24 0.93
CA PHE A 92 -13.15 -11.80 1.02
C PHE A 92 -13.82 -11.58 2.37
N VAL A 93 -13.07 -11.54 3.47
CA VAL A 93 -13.65 -11.51 4.81
C VAL A 93 -13.65 -10.11 5.41
N ILE A 94 -12.56 -9.35 5.22
CA ILE A 94 -12.33 -8.09 5.94
C ILE A 94 -12.61 -6.89 5.04
N ALA A 95 -12.03 -6.86 3.84
CA ALA A 95 -11.95 -5.66 3.01
C ALA A 95 -13.32 -5.14 2.58
N GLU A 96 -14.24 -6.00 2.13
CA GLU A 96 -15.58 -5.57 1.69
C GLU A 96 -16.38 -4.97 2.84
N ARG A 97 -16.40 -5.66 4.00
CA ARG A 97 -17.13 -5.19 5.18
C ARG A 97 -16.55 -3.87 5.70
N LEU A 98 -15.24 -3.78 5.82
CA LEU A 98 -14.55 -2.58 6.27
C LEU A 98 -14.77 -1.39 5.30
N ARG A 99 -14.77 -1.64 3.99
CA ARG A 99 -15.02 -0.59 2.99
C ARG A 99 -16.44 -0.03 3.09
N LYS A 100 -17.46 -0.87 3.23
CA LYS A 100 -18.86 -0.44 3.38
C LYS A 100 -19.07 0.32 4.69
N GLU A 101 -18.55 -0.21 5.79
CA GLU A 101 -18.76 0.36 7.13
C GLU A 101 -17.98 1.67 7.31
N SER A 102 -16.74 1.75 6.83
CA SER A 102 -15.97 3.01 6.84
C SER A 102 -16.63 4.11 6.00
N LEU A 103 -17.30 3.75 4.89
CA LEU A 103 -18.06 4.70 4.09
C LEU A 103 -19.29 5.22 4.85
N ASN A 104 -20.05 4.32 5.47
CA ASN A 104 -21.25 4.68 6.23
C ASN A 104 -20.94 5.55 7.46
N LEU A 105 -19.82 5.28 8.13
CA LEU A 105 -19.39 6.04 9.31
C LEU A 105 -18.61 7.32 8.96
N GLY A 106 -18.27 7.55 7.68
CA GLY A 106 -17.40 8.66 7.29
C GLY A 106 -15.97 8.57 7.85
N ALA A 107 -15.53 7.36 8.21
CA ALA A 107 -14.19 7.15 8.75
C ALA A 107 -13.15 7.10 7.64
N SER A 108 -12.09 7.90 7.78
CA SER A 108 -10.98 8.00 6.83
C SER A 108 -9.74 7.23 7.27
N THR A 109 -9.66 6.85 8.55
CA THR A 109 -8.55 6.05 9.11
C THR A 109 -9.08 4.88 9.93
N LEU A 110 -8.24 3.85 10.14
CA LEU A 110 -8.59 2.71 11.00
C LEU A 110 -8.87 3.12 12.46
N PRO A 111 -8.06 3.97 13.12
CA PRO A 111 -8.39 4.45 14.46
C PRO A 111 -9.73 5.16 14.53
N GLN A 112 -10.02 6.06 13.59
CA GLN A 112 -11.30 6.76 13.50
C GLN A 112 -12.47 5.80 13.27
N TYR A 113 -12.26 4.76 12.46
CA TYR A 113 -13.26 3.71 12.25
C TYR A 113 -13.57 2.95 13.56
N PHE A 114 -12.55 2.59 14.33
CA PHE A 114 -12.74 1.91 15.61
C PHE A 114 -13.42 2.81 16.63
N ASP A 115 -13.04 4.09 16.68
CA ASP A 115 -13.66 5.06 17.56
C ASP A 115 -15.16 5.25 17.25
N TYR A 116 -15.52 5.43 15.97
CA TYR A 116 -16.91 5.60 15.55
C TYR A 116 -17.75 4.33 15.70
N ARG A 117 -17.14 3.15 15.55
CA ARG A 117 -17.85 1.87 15.67
C ARG A 117 -18.06 1.43 17.11
N PHE A 118 -17.08 1.67 18.00
CA PHE A 118 -17.07 1.14 19.36
C PHE A 118 -17.24 2.22 20.44
N GLY A 119 -17.33 3.49 20.06
CA GLY A 119 -17.70 4.62 20.92
C GLY A 119 -16.67 4.90 22.00
N GLY A 120 -15.55 5.57 21.65
CA GLY A 120 -14.68 6.34 22.56
C GLY A 120 -13.98 5.63 23.73
N ASN A 121 -14.33 4.37 24.04
CA ASN A 121 -13.85 3.63 25.22
C ASN A 121 -12.99 2.42 24.86
N SER A 122 -12.64 2.24 23.58
CA SER A 122 -11.59 1.28 23.22
C SER A 122 -10.24 1.90 23.56
N ALA A 123 -9.78 1.63 24.78
CA ALA A 123 -8.45 1.96 25.31
C ALA A 123 -7.33 1.18 24.58
N LEU A 124 -7.29 1.29 23.24
CA LEU A 124 -6.19 0.86 22.39
C LEU A 124 -5.36 2.05 21.88
N LEU A 125 -5.68 3.28 22.32
CA LEU A 125 -4.85 4.48 22.21
C LEU A 125 -4.92 5.29 23.51
#